data_AF-A0A1G6XSI3-F1
#
_entry.id   AF-A0A1G6XSI3-F1
#
_cell.length_a   1.000
_cell.length_b   1.000
_cell.length_c   1.000
_cell.angle_alpha   90.00
_cell.angle_beta   90.00
_cell.angle_gamma   90.00
#
_symmetry.space_group_name_H-M   'P 1'
#
loop_
_entity.id
_entity.type
_entity.pdbx_description
1 polymer ?
#
loop_
_entity_poly.entity_id
_entity_poly.type
_entity_poly.pdbx_seq_one_letter_code
_entity_poly.pdbx_strand_id
1 'polypeptide(L)'
;MATVTGEMTVLLDVLGRGQGDSRILEAIILVGPRMDVEEFDFDGEKSTYFTFKPAGTDLLFENGVLVSVMVRTQPDSQDETYGRYPRPAALIDGLSPTATRAEVTALLGDPERVGPNFDRYEVYDRYLHFEFDSHSRVARISALLEPV
;
A
#
# COMPACT_ATOMS: atom_id res chain seq x y z
N MET A 1 -13.05 -14.70 -1.89
CA MET A 1 -12.38 -13.45 -1.49
C MET A 1 -11.49 -13.72 -0.31
N ALA A 2 -10.25 -13.26 -0.37
CA ALA A 2 -9.31 -13.39 0.72
C ALA A 2 -9.64 -12.38 1.84
N THR A 3 -9.18 -12.69 3.05
CA THR A 3 -9.31 -11.81 4.22
C THR A 3 -7.94 -11.64 4.86
N VAL A 4 -7.65 -10.45 5.35
CA VAL A 4 -6.43 -10.15 6.10
C VAL A 4 -6.76 -9.45 7.40
N THR A 5 -5.86 -9.55 8.38
CA THR A 5 -5.84 -8.74 9.59
C THR A 5 -4.47 -8.07 9.72
N GLY A 6 -4.34 -7.07 10.59
CA GLY A 6 -3.14 -6.24 10.72
C GLY A 6 -3.36 -4.83 10.20
N GLU A 7 -2.30 -4.03 10.14
CA GLU A 7 -2.39 -2.61 9.79
C GLU A 7 -2.89 -2.36 8.35
N MET A 8 -2.72 -3.31 7.43
CA MET A 8 -3.31 -3.22 6.09
C MET A 8 -4.84 -3.13 6.10
N THR A 9 -5.53 -3.61 7.13
CA THR A 9 -7.00 -3.43 7.20
C THR A 9 -7.38 -1.97 7.41
N VAL A 10 -6.58 -1.23 8.18
CA VAL A 10 -6.76 0.23 8.36
C VAL A 10 -6.53 0.94 7.03
N LEU A 11 -5.47 0.56 6.31
CA LEU A 11 -5.14 1.17 5.02
C LEU A 11 -6.18 0.85 3.94
N LEU A 12 -6.79 -0.33 3.96
CA LEU A 12 -7.90 -0.70 3.08
C LEU A 12 -9.20 0.07 3.41
N ASP A 13 -9.52 0.28 4.69
CA ASP A 13 -10.78 0.93 5.11
C ASP A 13 -10.85 2.42 4.78
N VAL A 14 -9.68 3.09 4.71
CA VAL A 14 -9.60 4.52 4.35
C VAL A 14 -9.69 4.80 2.86
N LEU A 15 -9.62 3.77 2.01
CA LEU A 15 -9.77 3.93 0.57
C LEU A 15 -11.16 4.45 0.20
N GLY A 16 -11.20 5.38 -0.75
CA GLY A 16 -12.43 6.03 -1.23
C GLY A 16 -12.88 7.22 -0.37
N ARG A 17 -12.11 7.56 0.67
CA ARG A 17 -12.37 8.75 1.50
C ARG A 17 -11.77 10.00 0.85
N GLY A 18 -12.45 11.13 1.04
CA GLY A 18 -11.98 12.42 0.57
C GLY A 18 -10.84 12.97 1.43
N GLN A 19 -9.98 13.76 0.82
CA GLN A 19 -8.94 14.53 1.52
C GLN A 19 -9.57 15.39 2.63
N GLY A 20 -9.11 15.20 3.86
CA GLY A 20 -9.68 15.85 5.06
C GLY A 20 -10.65 14.99 5.87
N ASP A 21 -11.03 13.78 5.43
CA ASP A 21 -11.76 12.82 6.27
C ASP A 21 -10.87 12.39 7.45
N SER A 22 -11.40 12.50 8.67
CA SER A 22 -10.67 12.17 9.90
C SER A 22 -10.21 10.72 9.96
N ARG A 23 -10.85 9.78 9.23
CA ARG A 23 -10.40 8.38 9.17
C ARG A 23 -9.04 8.24 8.51
N ILE A 24 -8.68 9.13 7.58
CA ILE A 24 -7.34 9.14 6.96
C ILE A 24 -6.27 9.46 8.01
N LEU A 25 -6.61 10.21 9.07
CA LEU A 25 -5.68 10.45 10.18
C LEU A 25 -5.29 9.16 10.89
N GLU A 26 -6.16 8.14 10.92
CA GLU A 26 -5.83 6.84 11.51
C GLU A 26 -4.69 6.16 10.73
N ALA A 27 -4.72 6.22 9.40
CA ALA A 27 -3.63 5.74 8.55
C ALA A 27 -2.34 6.57 8.76
N ILE A 28 -2.46 7.90 8.85
CA ILE A 28 -1.31 8.79 9.07
C ILE A 28 -0.65 8.53 10.44
N ILE A 29 -1.43 8.20 11.47
CA ILE A 29 -0.90 7.86 12.81
C ILE A 29 0.00 6.61 12.76
N LEU A 30 -0.25 5.68 11.83
CA LEU A 30 0.59 4.48 11.70
C LEU A 30 1.99 4.80 11.16
N VAL A 31 2.09 5.79 10.25
CA VAL A 31 3.34 6.14 9.54
C VAL A 31 4.09 7.31 10.18
N GLY A 32 3.40 8.15 10.96
CA GLY A 32 3.97 9.27 11.68
C GLY A 32 3.90 10.61 10.92
N PRO A 33 4.35 11.71 11.54
CA PRO A 33 3.98 13.06 11.13
C PRO A 33 4.86 13.68 10.03
N ARG A 34 5.96 13.02 9.63
CA ARG A 34 6.90 13.57 8.64
C ARG A 34 6.38 13.29 7.23
N MET A 35 5.66 14.27 6.69
CA MET A 35 4.96 14.19 5.42
C MET A 35 5.41 15.33 4.51
N ASP A 36 5.65 15.01 3.26
CA ASP A 36 5.74 15.95 2.16
C ASP A 36 4.47 15.82 1.28
N VAL A 37 4.04 16.91 0.65
CA VAL A 37 2.87 16.91 -0.24
C VAL A 37 3.31 17.33 -1.64
N GLU A 38 2.99 16.50 -2.62
CA GLU A 38 3.25 16.77 -4.04
C GLU A 38 1.93 16.74 -4.82
N GLU A 39 1.69 17.76 -5.64
CA GLU A 39 0.49 17.88 -6.47
C GLU A 39 0.88 17.85 -7.95
N PHE A 40 0.15 17.05 -8.72
CA PHE A 40 0.31 16.91 -10.16
C PHE A 40 -1.05 17.12 -10.82
N ASP A 41 -1.05 17.83 -11.94
CA ASP A 41 -2.23 18.02 -12.79
C ASP A 41 -1.83 17.58 -14.20
N PHE A 42 -2.46 16.51 -14.70
CA PHE A 42 -2.25 16.00 -16.04
C PHE A 42 -3.58 15.78 -16.73
N ASP A 43 -3.81 16.48 -17.83
CA ASP A 43 -5.04 16.40 -18.63
C ASP A 43 -6.34 16.61 -17.81
N GLY A 44 -6.27 17.43 -16.75
CA GLY A 44 -7.40 17.71 -15.86
C GLY A 44 -7.62 16.69 -14.74
N GLU A 45 -6.83 15.62 -14.69
CA GLU A 45 -6.78 14.70 -13.55
C GLU A 45 -5.78 15.22 -12.51
N LYS A 46 -6.30 15.51 -11.32
CA LYS A 46 -5.48 15.99 -10.20
C LYS A 46 -5.03 14.82 -9.34
N SER A 47 -3.73 14.62 -9.26
CA SER A 47 -3.10 13.68 -8.33
C SER A 47 -2.44 14.44 -7.19
N THR A 48 -2.69 14.02 -5.96
CA THR A 48 -1.98 14.52 -4.78
C THR A 48 -1.33 13.35 -4.06
N TYR A 49 -0.03 13.43 -3.82
CA TYR A 49 0.72 12.47 -3.04
C TYR A 49 0.99 13.06 -1.66
N PHE A 50 0.60 12.33 -0.62
CA PHE A 50 1.14 12.51 0.72
C PHE A 50 2.26 11.48 0.91
N THR A 51 3.49 11.97 0.94
CA THR A 51 4.70 11.16 0.89
C THR A 51 5.35 11.13 2.27
N PHE A 52 5.50 9.94 2.83
CA PHE A 52 6.12 9.70 4.13
C PHE A 52 7.43 8.93 3.93
N LYS A 53 8.40 9.54 3.23
CA LYS A 53 9.64 8.85 2.82
C LYS A 53 10.33 8.08 3.95
N PRO A 54 10.57 8.66 5.15
CA PRO A 54 11.22 7.92 6.24
C PRO A 54 10.43 6.69 6.72
N ALA A 55 9.11 6.69 6.53
CA ALA A 55 8.20 5.61 6.88
C ALA A 55 7.83 4.73 5.66
N GLY A 56 8.49 4.89 4.52
CA GLY A 56 8.31 4.02 3.36
C GLY A 56 6.90 4.04 2.76
N THR A 57 6.11 5.09 3.00
CA THR A 57 4.67 5.08 2.68
C THR A 57 4.24 6.25 1.84
N ASP A 58 3.41 6.00 0.83
CA ASP A 58 2.75 7.03 0.02
C ASP A 58 1.23 6.83 0.07
N LEU A 59 0.50 7.93 0.17
CA LEU A 59 -0.95 7.98 -0.03
C LEU A 59 -1.21 8.77 -1.30
N LEU A 60 -1.84 8.14 -2.30
CA LEU A 60 -2.21 8.76 -3.56
C LEU A 60 -3.70 9.09 -3.55
N PHE A 61 -3.98 10.36 -3.76
CA PHE A 61 -5.31 10.89 -3.99
C PHE A 61 -5.49 11.23 -5.46
N GLU A 62 -6.61 10.81 -6.04
CA GLU A 62 -7.05 11.23 -7.37
C GLU A 62 -8.33 12.04 -7.22
N ASN A 63 -8.33 13.26 -7.77
CA ASN A 63 -9.44 14.21 -7.65
C ASN A 63 -9.92 14.41 -6.19
N GLY A 64 -8.97 14.38 -5.25
CA GLY A 64 -9.21 14.52 -3.82
C GLY A 64 -9.73 13.26 -3.11
N VAL A 65 -9.79 12.10 -3.77
CA VAL A 65 -10.20 10.82 -3.19
C VAL A 65 -8.99 9.90 -3.02
N LEU A 66 -8.79 9.31 -1.83
CA LEU A 66 -7.71 8.37 -1.59
C LEU A 66 -7.95 7.07 -2.37
N VAL A 67 -7.11 6.80 -3.38
CA VAL A 67 -7.24 5.63 -4.26
C VAL A 67 -6.16 4.58 -4.02
N SER A 68 -5.03 4.96 -3.43
CA SER A 68 -3.94 4.02 -3.18
C SER A 68 -3.16 4.38 -1.92
N VAL A 69 -2.76 3.34 -1.17
CA VAL A 69 -1.77 3.44 -0.10
C VAL A 69 -0.67 2.43 -0.38
N MET A 70 0.55 2.91 -0.58
CA MET A 70 1.72 2.12 -0.96
C MET A 70 2.72 2.05 0.18
N VAL A 71 3.00 0.85 0.71
CA VAL A 71 3.93 0.65 1.82
C VAL A 71 5.14 -0.19 1.40
N ARG A 72 6.33 0.27 1.73
CA ARG A 72 7.60 -0.41 1.45
C ARG A 72 7.98 -1.30 2.64
N THR A 73 8.11 -2.61 2.40
CA THR A 73 8.50 -3.59 3.43
C THR A 73 10.02 -3.76 3.54
N GLN A 74 10.75 -3.21 2.57
CA GLN A 74 12.20 -3.14 2.48
C GLN A 74 12.61 -1.72 2.05
N PRO A 75 13.87 -1.29 2.23
CA PRO A 75 14.36 -0.07 1.60
C PRO A 75 14.15 -0.11 0.08
N ASP A 76 13.76 1.02 -0.50
CA ASP A 76 13.50 1.10 -1.93
C ASP A 76 14.82 1.10 -2.72
N SER A 77 14.93 0.20 -3.70
CA SER A 77 16.16 0.06 -4.50
C SER A 77 16.31 1.13 -5.59
N GLN A 78 15.24 1.85 -5.90
CA GLN A 78 15.22 2.91 -6.91
C GLN A 78 15.32 4.31 -6.29
N ASP A 79 14.91 4.46 -5.03
CA ASP A 79 15.00 5.71 -4.27
C ASP A 79 15.41 5.46 -2.81
N GLU A 80 16.71 5.59 -2.53
CA GLU A 80 17.31 5.38 -1.21
C GLU A 80 16.77 6.34 -0.11
N THR A 81 16.03 7.39 -0.49
CA THR A 81 15.40 8.29 0.48
C THR A 81 14.19 7.66 1.17
N TYR A 82 13.63 6.58 0.62
CA TYR A 82 12.59 5.81 1.28
C TYR A 82 13.16 4.86 2.33
N GLY A 83 12.67 5.01 3.55
CA GLY A 83 12.80 4.02 4.60
C GLY A 83 11.84 2.85 4.40
N ARG A 84 11.82 1.98 5.41
CA ARG A 84 10.85 0.89 5.53
C ARG A 84 9.65 1.34 6.37
N TYR A 85 8.49 0.76 6.10
CA TYR A 85 7.32 0.87 6.96
C TYR A 85 7.66 0.68 8.45
N PRO A 86 7.14 1.50 9.40
CA PRO A 86 7.61 1.52 10.78
C PRO A 86 7.46 0.18 11.52
N ARG A 87 6.36 -0.55 11.25
CA ARG A 87 6.03 -1.84 11.88
C ARG A 87 5.73 -2.87 10.80
N PRO A 88 6.73 -3.29 10.02
CA PRO A 88 6.48 -4.05 8.80
C PRO A 88 5.87 -5.43 9.11
N ALA A 89 6.20 -6.04 10.26
CA ALA A 89 5.63 -7.32 10.70
C ALA A 89 4.17 -7.20 11.19
N ALA A 90 3.64 -6.00 11.36
CA ALA A 90 2.25 -5.75 11.74
C ALA A 90 1.35 -5.44 10.53
N LEU A 91 1.91 -5.38 9.30
CA LEU A 91 1.13 -5.05 8.10
C LEU A 91 0.05 -6.10 7.83
N ILE A 92 0.42 -7.37 7.81
CA ILE A 92 -0.50 -8.50 7.60
C ILE A 92 -0.13 -9.58 8.61
N ASP A 93 -1.07 -9.92 9.50
CA ASP A 93 -0.84 -10.96 10.49
C ASP A 93 -0.58 -12.32 9.82
N GLY A 94 0.43 -13.03 10.31
CA GLY A 94 0.82 -14.33 9.77
C GLY A 94 1.67 -14.27 8.48
N LEU A 95 2.03 -13.07 8.01
CA LEU A 95 2.90 -12.89 6.84
C LEU A 95 4.21 -12.18 7.22
N SER A 96 5.33 -12.75 6.80
CA SER A 96 6.62 -12.05 6.90
C SER A 96 6.61 -10.80 6.00
N PRO A 97 7.22 -9.67 6.41
CA PRO A 97 7.32 -8.49 5.56
C PRO A 97 8.07 -8.73 4.24
N THR A 98 8.94 -9.74 4.23
CA THR A 98 9.73 -10.18 3.09
C THR A 98 9.32 -11.60 2.68
N ALA A 99 8.04 -11.93 2.85
CA ALA A 99 7.47 -13.19 2.39
C ALA A 99 7.79 -13.42 0.92
N THR A 100 7.98 -14.68 0.56
CA THR A 100 8.04 -15.13 -0.83
C THR A 100 6.66 -15.04 -1.46
N ARG A 101 6.62 -15.00 -2.79
CA ARG A 101 5.38 -15.15 -3.56
C ARG A 101 4.54 -16.36 -3.13
N ALA A 102 5.18 -17.51 -2.91
CA ALA A 102 4.52 -18.73 -2.48
C ALA A 102 3.90 -18.62 -1.08
N GLU A 103 4.54 -17.91 -0.15
CA GLU A 103 3.99 -17.66 1.19
C GLU A 103 2.79 -16.71 1.14
N VAL A 104 2.79 -15.72 0.25
CA VAL A 104 1.63 -14.84 0.01
C VAL A 104 0.45 -15.66 -0.52
N THR A 105 0.67 -16.48 -1.55
CA THR A 105 -0.37 -17.36 -2.12
C THR A 105 -0.87 -18.38 -1.09
N ALA A 106 0.00 -18.94 -0.25
CA ALA A 106 -0.41 -19.87 0.80
C ALA A 106 -1.35 -19.21 1.82
N LEU A 107 -1.21 -17.91 2.08
CA LEU A 107 -2.06 -17.15 3.00
C LEU A 107 -3.35 -16.68 2.33
N LEU A 108 -3.28 -16.12 1.11
CA LEU A 108 -4.38 -15.42 0.46
C LEU A 108 -5.14 -16.26 -0.57
N GLY A 109 -4.65 -17.45 -0.92
CA GLY A 109 -5.17 -18.24 -2.02
C GLY A 109 -4.63 -17.79 -3.37
N ASP A 110 -5.38 -18.03 -4.44
CA ASP A 110 -4.96 -17.66 -5.80
C ASP A 110 -5.11 -16.15 -6.04
N PRO A 111 -4.12 -15.48 -6.67
CA PRO A 111 -4.24 -14.08 -7.07
C PRO A 111 -5.28 -13.89 -8.17
N GLU A 112 -6.00 -12.77 -8.13
CA GLU A 112 -6.89 -12.33 -9.20
C GLU A 112 -6.09 -11.96 -10.46
N ARG A 113 -4.90 -11.38 -10.28
CA ARG A 113 -4.00 -11.03 -11.39
C ARG A 113 -2.54 -11.31 -11.04
N VAL A 114 -1.85 -11.91 -12.00
CA VAL A 114 -0.44 -12.30 -11.92
C VAL A 114 0.35 -11.46 -12.91
N GLY A 115 1.40 -10.80 -12.43
CA GLY A 115 2.40 -10.11 -13.24
C GLY A 115 3.79 -10.77 -13.16
N PRO A 116 4.77 -10.26 -13.93
CA PRO A 116 6.14 -10.76 -13.90
C PRO A 116 6.77 -10.67 -12.49
N ASN A 117 6.56 -9.54 -11.81
CA ASN A 117 7.12 -9.22 -10.51
C ASN A 117 6.06 -8.76 -9.50
N PHE A 118 4.78 -9.04 -9.76
CA PHE A 118 3.69 -8.69 -8.86
C PHE A 118 2.57 -9.73 -8.86
N ASP A 119 1.79 -9.72 -7.79
CA ASP A 119 0.49 -10.39 -7.68
C ASP A 119 -0.55 -9.43 -7.10
N ARG A 120 -1.80 -9.56 -7.55
CA ARG A 120 -2.93 -8.81 -7.03
C ARG A 120 -4.00 -9.76 -6.49
N TYR A 121 -4.53 -9.44 -5.33
CA TYR A 121 -5.53 -10.22 -4.61
C TYR A 121 -6.74 -9.34 -4.29
N GLU A 122 -7.94 -9.90 -4.44
CA GLU A 122 -9.18 -9.26 -4.03
C GLU A 122 -9.44 -9.51 -2.53
N VAL A 123 -9.56 -8.43 -1.75
CA VAL A 123 -9.66 -8.42 -0.29
C VAL A 123 -10.67 -7.36 0.13
N TYR A 124 -11.73 -7.74 0.84
CA TYR A 124 -12.81 -6.85 1.28
C TYR A 124 -13.36 -5.87 0.21
N ASP A 125 -13.62 -6.35 -1.02
CA ASP A 125 -14.09 -5.54 -2.18
C ASP A 125 -13.10 -4.42 -2.57
N ARG A 126 -11.82 -4.65 -2.28
CA ARG A 126 -10.66 -3.82 -2.61
C ARG A 126 -9.54 -4.74 -3.11
N TYR A 127 -8.37 -4.17 -3.39
CA TYR A 127 -7.24 -4.96 -3.81
C TYR A 127 -6.02 -4.76 -2.93
N LEU A 128 -5.30 -5.86 -2.71
CA LEU A 128 -3.91 -5.84 -2.28
C LEU A 128 -3.02 -6.22 -3.45
N HIS A 129 -2.06 -5.36 -3.76
CA HIS A 129 -1.05 -5.57 -4.78
C HIS A 129 0.31 -5.76 -4.13
N PHE A 130 0.94 -6.91 -4.35
CA PHE A 130 2.26 -7.25 -3.82
C PHE A 130 3.27 -7.16 -4.93
N GLU A 131 4.31 -6.34 -4.74
CA GLU A 131 5.46 -6.28 -5.64
C GLU A 131 6.64 -6.98 -5.00
N PHE A 132 7.35 -7.75 -5.82
CA PHE A 132 8.47 -8.57 -5.41
C PHE A 132 9.78 -8.01 -5.94
N ASP A 133 10.83 -8.07 -5.11
CA ASP A 133 12.20 -7.76 -5.52
C ASP A 133 12.80 -8.83 -6.44
N SER A 134 14.05 -8.64 -6.86
CA SER A 134 14.79 -9.57 -7.70
C SER A 134 15.03 -10.95 -7.06
N HIS A 135 14.85 -11.08 -5.73
CA HIS A 135 14.94 -12.32 -4.98
C HIS A 135 13.55 -12.92 -4.70
N SER A 136 12.51 -12.42 -5.36
CA SER A 136 11.11 -12.85 -5.19
C SER A 136 10.60 -12.69 -3.75
N ARG A 137 11.08 -11.66 -3.03
CA ARG A 137 10.57 -11.27 -1.71
C ARG A 137 9.70 -10.04 -1.83
N VAL A 138 8.62 -9.97 -1.06
CA VAL A 138 7.77 -8.77 -0.98
C VAL A 138 8.64 -7.57 -0.66
N ALA A 139 8.57 -6.54 -1.51
CA ALA A 139 9.28 -5.28 -1.36
C ALA A 139 8.31 -4.11 -1.14
N ARG A 140 7.12 -4.19 -1.76
CA ARG A 140 6.05 -3.21 -1.60
C ARG A 140 4.69 -3.91 -1.56
N ILE A 141 3.80 -3.39 -0.73
CA ILE A 141 2.39 -3.79 -0.67
C ILE A 141 1.57 -2.51 -0.93
N SER A 142 0.61 -2.57 -1.84
CA SER A 142 -0.30 -1.46 -2.11
C SER A 142 -1.73 -1.88 -1.85
N ALA A 143 -2.45 -1.11 -1.01
CA ALA A 143 -3.90 -1.15 -0.93
C ALA A 143 -4.47 -0.26 -2.04
N LEU A 144 -5.37 -0.80 -2.86
CA LEU A 144 -5.89 -0.10 -4.04
C LEU A 144 -7.42 -0.07 -4.05
N LEU A 145 -7.96 1.09 -4.41
CA LEU A 145 -9.32 1.28 -4.87
C LEU A 145 -9.29 1.35 -6.39
N GLU A 146 -9.78 0.33 -7.08
CA GLU A 146 -10.12 0.54 -8.49
C GLU A 146 -11.52 1.15 -8.58
N PRO A 147 -11.73 2.13 -9.48
CA PRO A 147 -13.07 2.52 -9.85
C PRO A 147 -13.77 1.32 -10.49
N VAL A 148 -14.93 0.96 -9.95
CA VAL A 148 -15.86 0.00 -10.58
C VAL A 148 -16.44 0.63 -11.85
#